data_AF-A0A0Q8UXR8-F1
#
_entry.id   AF-A0A0Q8UXR8-F1
#
_cell.length_a   1.000
_cell.length_b   1.000
_cell.length_c   1.000
_cell.angle_alpha   90.00
_cell.angle_beta   90.00
_cell.angle_gamma   90.00
#
_symmetry.space_group_name_H-M   'P 1'
#
loop_
_entity.id
_entity.type
_entity.pdbx_description
1 polymer ?
#
loop_
_entity_poly.entity_id
_entity_poly.type
_entity_poly.pdbx_seq_one_letter_code
_entity_poly.pdbx_strand_id
1 'polypeptide(L)'
;MSDLALDEIAIARCEGVGATRRALADALDLRHRLPLVWARAQKLECETWVVRRVAVLSRKLTRDQVRIVDIAVAAALGQAPNRILAIAEAKIIEADTTT
;
A
#
# COMPACT_ATOMS: atom_id res chain seq x y z
N MET A 1 1.86 -0.01 19.77
CA MET A 1 3.30 0.08 19.44
C MET A 1 3.83 1.30 20.16
N SER A 2 4.86 1.17 21.00
CA SER A 2 5.41 2.30 21.76
C SER A 2 6.20 3.24 20.86
N ASP A 3 6.28 4.53 21.20
CA ASP A 3 7.07 5.50 20.43
C ASP A 3 8.57 5.17 20.47
N LEU A 4 9.08 4.60 21.57
CA LEU A 4 10.47 4.14 21.65
C LEU A 4 10.82 3.12 20.56
N ALA A 5 9.93 2.18 20.25
CA ALA A 5 10.16 1.20 19.19
C ALA A 5 10.16 1.84 17.78
N LEU A 6 9.47 2.97 17.58
CA LEU A 6 9.54 3.74 16.33
C LEU A 6 10.87 4.48 16.19
N ASP A 7 11.37 5.04 17.29
CA ASP A 7 12.61 5.81 17.32
C ASP A 7 13.82 4.94 16.96
N GLU A 8 13.90 3.73 17.54
CA GLU A 8 14.96 2.78 17.23
C GLU A 8 14.98 2.37 15.75
N ILE A 9 13.80 2.10 15.16
CA ILE A 9 13.68 1.79 13.73
C ILE A 9 14.05 3.00 12.87
N ALA A 10 13.65 4.21 13.27
CA ALA A 10 13.98 5.42 12.56
C ALA A 10 15.50 5.65 12.52
N ILE A 11 16.19 5.50 13.65
CA ILE A 11 17.65 5.55 13.75
C ILE A 11 18.28 4.49 12.85
N ALA A 12 17.84 3.22 12.95
CA ALA A 12 18.38 2.12 12.16
C ALA A 12 18.23 2.31 10.64
N ARG A 13 17.21 3.06 10.20
CA ARG A 13 16.95 3.39 8.79
C ARG A 13 17.59 4.71 8.34
N CYS A 14 18.22 5.46 9.24
CA CYS A 14 18.65 6.84 9.01
C CYS A 14 17.49 7.74 8.50
N GLU A 15 16.29 7.52 9.00
CA GLU A 15 15.07 8.26 8.66
C GLU A 15 14.51 8.99 9.89
N GLY A 16 13.65 9.99 9.69
CA GLY A 16 12.91 10.62 10.80
C GLY A 16 11.73 9.77 11.27
N VAL A 17 11.39 9.85 12.57
CA VAL A 17 10.28 9.11 13.21
C VAL A 17 8.96 9.23 12.44
N GLY A 18 8.66 10.43 11.92
CA GLY A 18 7.46 10.66 11.10
C GLY A 18 7.47 9.89 9.76
N ALA A 19 8.62 9.76 9.10
CA ALA A 19 8.76 8.96 7.89
C ALA A 19 8.60 7.47 8.19
N THR A 20 9.24 6.99 9.25
CA THR A 20 9.12 5.61 9.76
C THR A 20 7.68 5.26 10.10
N ARG A 21 6.97 6.13 10.83
CA ARG A 21 5.56 5.92 11.19
C ARG A 21 4.68 5.82 9.94
N ARG A 22 4.89 6.68 8.94
CA ARG A 22 4.16 6.61 7.66
C ARG A 22 4.46 5.31 6.91
N ALA A 23 5.73 4.93 6.79
CA ALA A 23 6.12 3.70 6.12
C ALA A 23 5.52 2.46 6.78
N LEU A 24 5.46 2.43 8.10
CA LEU A 24 4.83 1.34 8.84
C LEU A 24 3.30 1.34 8.67
N ALA A 25 2.65 2.51 8.67
CA ALA A 25 1.23 2.60 8.38
C ALA A 25 0.92 2.06 6.97
N ASP A 26 1.73 2.43 5.96
CA ASP A 26 1.59 1.89 4.60
C ASP A 26 1.75 0.36 4.58
N ALA A 27 2.69 -0.19 5.36
CA ALA A 27 2.92 -1.63 5.45
C ALA A 27 1.76 -2.37 6.15
N LEU A 28 1.16 -1.77 7.18
CA LEU A 28 -0.03 -2.32 7.85
C LEU A 28 -1.25 -2.27 6.93
N ASP A 29 -1.44 -1.17 6.20
CA ASP A 29 -2.48 -1.06 5.18
C ASP A 29 -2.31 -2.16 4.13
N LEU A 30 -1.09 -2.37 3.60
CA LEU A 30 -0.81 -3.46 2.67
C LEU A 30 -1.16 -4.83 3.27
N ARG A 31 -0.63 -5.15 4.45
CA ARG A 31 -0.82 -6.47 5.07
C ARG A 31 -2.28 -6.78 5.39
N HIS A 32 -3.06 -5.78 5.81
CA HIS A 32 -4.39 -6.00 6.39
C HIS A 32 -5.55 -5.54 5.51
N ARG A 33 -5.31 -4.71 4.49
CA ARG A 33 -6.32 -4.21 3.56
C ARG A 33 -6.09 -4.63 2.11
N LEU A 34 -4.84 -4.90 1.73
CA LEU A 34 -4.45 -5.29 0.38
C LEU A 34 -3.63 -6.62 0.39
N PRO A 35 -4.18 -7.72 0.95
CA PRO A 35 -3.42 -8.95 1.17
C PRO A 35 -2.88 -9.59 -0.11
N LEU A 36 -3.55 -9.46 -1.26
CA LEU A 36 -3.06 -10.01 -2.53
C LEU A 36 -1.85 -9.23 -3.06
N VAL A 37 -1.94 -7.90 -3.02
CA VAL A 37 -0.80 -7.03 -3.36
C VAL A 37 0.36 -7.29 -2.41
N TRP A 38 0.10 -7.41 -1.10
CA TRP A 38 1.12 -7.71 -0.09
C TRP A 38 1.84 -9.03 -0.35
N ALA A 39 1.11 -10.10 -0.70
CA ALA A 39 1.70 -11.41 -0.99
C ALA A 39 2.65 -11.37 -2.19
N ARG A 40 2.32 -10.59 -3.23
CA ARG A 40 3.17 -10.43 -4.43
C ARG A 40 4.31 -9.44 -4.21
N ALA A 41 4.10 -8.37 -3.43
CA ALA A 41 5.15 -7.43 -3.06
C ALA A 41 6.29 -8.11 -2.26
N GLN A 42 5.95 -9.05 -1.38
CA GLN A 42 6.94 -9.86 -0.66
C GLN A 42 7.80 -10.74 -1.58
N LYS A 43 7.33 -11.04 -2.79
CA LYS A 43 8.09 -11.76 -3.81
C LYS A 43 8.93 -10.84 -4.70
N LEU A 44 9.01 -9.55 -4.35
CA LEU A 44 9.74 -8.52 -5.10
C LEU A 44 9.25 -8.33 -6.54
N GLU A 45 7.98 -8.64 -6.80
CA GLU A 45 7.36 -8.50 -8.13
C GLU A 45 7.01 -7.04 -8.49
N CYS A 46 7.27 -6.11 -7.57
CA CYS A 46 7.05 -4.68 -7.74
C CYS A 46 7.93 -3.88 -6.78
N GLU A 47 8.29 -2.67 -7.19
CA GLU A 47 9.01 -1.73 -6.34
C GLU A 47 8.16 -1.30 -5.13
N THR A 48 8.77 -1.29 -3.94
CA THR A 48 8.09 -1.02 -2.66
C THR A 48 7.35 0.32 -2.65
N TRP A 49 7.87 1.34 -3.33
CA TRP A 49 7.22 2.66 -3.35
C TRP A 49 5.87 2.64 -4.09
N VAL A 50 5.71 1.79 -5.11
CA VAL A 50 4.47 1.68 -5.90
C VAL A 50 3.37 1.11 -5.02
N VAL A 51 3.62 -0.03 -4.37
CA VAL A 51 2.62 -0.68 -3.51
C VAL A 51 2.29 0.17 -2.30
N ARG A 52 3.27 0.90 -1.73
CA ARG A 52 2.99 1.90 -0.68
C ARG A 52 2.11 3.04 -1.18
N ARG A 53 2.32 3.52 -2.42
CA ARG A 53 1.47 4.55 -3.01
C ARG A 53 0.02 4.05 -3.20
N VAL A 54 -0.17 2.81 -3.65
CA VAL A 54 -1.51 2.19 -3.73
C VAL A 54 -2.19 2.14 -2.37
N ALA A 55 -1.48 1.73 -1.32
CA ALA A 55 -2.01 1.71 0.04
C ALA A 55 -2.49 3.10 0.48
N VAL A 56 -1.67 4.14 0.28
CA VAL A 56 -2.04 5.53 0.57
C VAL A 56 -3.30 5.95 -0.18
N LEU A 57 -3.39 5.69 -1.49
CA LEU A 57 -4.52 6.09 -2.33
C LEU A 57 -5.83 5.39 -1.91
N SER A 58 -5.73 4.15 -1.41
CA SER A 58 -6.88 3.35 -0.99
C SER A 58 -7.47 3.70 0.39
N ARG A 59 -6.84 4.57 1.18
CA ARG A 59 -7.22 4.79 2.59
C ARG A 59 -8.66 5.22 2.80
N LYS A 60 -9.20 6.02 1.87
CA LYS A 60 -10.57 6.53 1.89
C LYS A 60 -11.65 5.46 1.70
N LEU A 61 -11.30 4.31 1.13
CA LEU A 61 -12.25 3.24 0.85
C LEU A 61 -12.61 2.48 2.12
N THR A 62 -13.75 1.79 2.12
CA THR A 62 -14.09 0.79 3.14
C THR A 62 -13.28 -0.50 2.95
N ARG A 63 -13.46 -1.48 3.85
CA ARG A 63 -12.85 -2.82 3.72
C ARG A 63 -13.36 -3.58 2.51
N ASP A 64 -14.64 -3.43 2.16
CA ASP A 64 -15.22 -4.16 1.02
C ASP A 64 -14.83 -3.52 -0.31
N GLN A 65 -14.85 -2.18 -0.38
CA GLN A 65 -14.42 -1.42 -1.56
C GLN A 65 -12.95 -1.66 -1.90
N VAL A 66 -12.06 -1.67 -0.90
CA VAL A 66 -10.62 -1.84 -1.14
C VAL A 66 -10.28 -3.22 -1.70
N ARG A 67 -11.14 -4.23 -1.51
CA ARG A 67 -10.95 -5.58 -2.08
C ARG A 67 -10.97 -5.55 -3.61
N ILE A 68 -11.74 -4.65 -4.23
CA ILE A 68 -11.77 -4.45 -5.69
C ILE A 68 -10.41 -3.95 -6.18
N VAL A 69 -9.83 -3.01 -5.44
CA VAL A 69 -8.50 -2.46 -5.73
C VAL A 69 -7.42 -3.51 -5.54
N ASP A 70 -7.46 -4.28 -4.44
CA ASP A 70 -6.49 -5.34 -4.15
C ASP A 70 -6.39 -6.35 -5.30
N ILE A 71 -7.53 -6.86 -5.77
CA ILE A 71 -7.59 -7.85 -6.86
C ILE A 71 -7.01 -7.25 -8.15
N ALA A 72 -7.45 -6.06 -8.53
CA ALA A 72 -7.05 -5.45 -9.80
C ALA A 72 -5.57 -5.06 -9.82
N VAL A 73 -5.08 -4.45 -8.74
CA VAL A 73 -3.67 -4.09 -8.62
C VAL A 73 -2.81 -5.34 -8.54
N ALA A 74 -3.21 -6.35 -7.74
CA ALA A 74 -2.47 -7.61 -7.66
C ALA A 74 -2.34 -8.26 -9.03
N ALA A 75 -3.38 -8.25 -9.87
CA ALA A 75 -3.32 -8.77 -11.24
C ALA A 75 -2.38 -7.96 -12.16
N ALA A 76 -2.20 -6.66 -11.90
CA ALA A 76 -1.32 -5.78 -12.65
C ALA A 76 0.16 -5.83 -12.22
N LEU A 77 0.49 -6.45 -11.08
CA LEU A 77 1.87 -6.55 -10.63
C LEU A 77 2.74 -7.31 -11.63
N GLY A 78 3.94 -6.78 -11.89
CA GLY A 78 4.82 -7.16 -13.00
C GLY A 78 4.74 -6.22 -14.22
N GLN A 79 3.75 -5.32 -14.27
CA GLN A 79 3.71 -4.24 -15.25
C GLN A 79 4.57 -3.04 -14.81
N ALA A 80 4.77 -2.07 -15.71
CA ALA A 80 5.50 -0.86 -15.39
C ALA A 80 4.83 -0.07 -14.24
N PRO A 81 5.59 0.59 -13.34
CA PRO A 81 5.05 1.33 -12.20
C PRO A 81 3.91 2.29 -12.54
N ASN A 82 4.06 3.11 -13.59
CA ASN A 82 3.03 4.06 -14.02
C ASN A 82 1.72 3.37 -14.44
N ARG A 83 1.80 2.17 -15.01
CA ARG A 83 0.62 1.41 -15.42
C ARG A 83 -0.13 0.84 -14.21
N ILE A 84 0.60 0.34 -13.22
CA ILE A 84 0.04 -0.15 -11.95
C ILE A 84 -0.71 0.98 -11.23
N LEU A 85 -0.09 2.16 -11.13
CA LEU A 85 -0.70 3.32 -10.49
C LEU A 85 -1.94 3.81 -11.23
N ALA A 86 -1.91 3.85 -12.57
CA ALA A 86 -3.09 4.21 -13.36
C ALA A 86 -4.26 3.24 -13.13
N ILE A 87 -3.99 1.93 -13.03
CA ILE A 87 -5.01 0.91 -12.71
C ILE A 87 -5.55 1.13 -11.29
N ALA A 88 -4.67 1.39 -10.31
CA ALA A 88 -5.07 1.64 -8.94
C ALA A 88 -5.99 2.86 -8.83
N GLU A 89 -5.62 3.98 -9.45
CA GLU A 89 -6.42 5.21 -9.46
C GLU A 89 -7.80 4.98 -10.09
N ALA A 90 -7.85 4.33 -11.25
CA ALA A 90 -9.11 4.00 -11.92
C ALA A 90 -10.02 3.13 -11.04
N LYS A 91 -9.45 2.10 -10.41
CA LYS A 91 -10.22 1.17 -9.55
C LYS A 91 -10.64 1.79 -8.23
N ILE A 92 -9.89 2.75 -7.71
CA ILE A 92 -10.29 3.52 -6.54
C ILE A 92 -11.51 4.38 -6.87
N ILE A 93 -11.54 5.04 -8.04
CA ILE A 93 -12.70 5.83 -8.48
C ILE A 93 -13.94 4.94 -8.61
N GLU A 94 -13.81 3.79 -9.28
CA GLU A 94 -14.89 2.81 -9.44
C GLU A 94 -15.42 2.33 -8.08
N ALA A 95 -14.52 1.95 -7.17
CA ALA A 95 -14.90 1.45 -5.85
C ALA A 95 -15.59 2.51 -4.97
N ASP A 96 -15.15 3.77 -5.06
CA ASP A 96 -15.73 4.90 -4.29
C ASP A 96 -17.19 5.18 -4.73
N THR A 97 -17.50 5.00 -6.01
CA THR A 97 -18.85 5.24 -6.55
C THR A 97 -19.89 4.14 -6.25
N THR A 98 -19.48 2.99 -5.71
CA THR A 98 -20.36 1.80 -5.55
C THR A 98 -21.09 1.78 -4.19
N THR A 99 -21.62 2.92 -3.73
CA THR A 99 -22.43 3.01 -2.49
C THR A 99 -23.90 2.83 -2.79
#